data_AF-A0AAV9BZ50-F1
#
_entry.id   AF-A0AAV9BZ50-F1
#
_cell.length_a   1.000
_cell.length_b   1.000
_cell.length_c   1.000
_cell.angle_alpha   90.00
_cell.angle_beta   90.00
_cell.angle_gamma   90.00
#
_symmetry.space_group_name_H-M   'P 1'
#
loop_
_entity.id
_entity.type
_entity.pdbx_description
1 polymer ?
#
loop_
_entity_poly.entity_id
_entity_poly.type
_entity_poly.pdbx_seq_one_letter_code
_entity_poly.pdbx_strand_id
1 'polypeptide(L)'
;MGELFLKILFCLFFLRSSQGGSPYMGYKEASSFATTASPEGYDYIIVGGGTAGCPLAATLSKKYSVLLLERGGSPYGNINISRFENFQISLTDTSPGSPSQAFISTDGVINARARVLGGGTCLNAGFYSRASPRASWDSELVNESYPWVERQIVHWPVLAPWQKALRDGLLAAGVTPINGYTYDHVFGTKVGGTTFDRDGFRHTAADLLSSGDPENLHVLIHASVQRILFDTTKGDRPKAVGVLFKDENGDQHRASLSSSGCGDVILSAGAIGSLQLLLLSGIGPRGDLEKIGLPIVLDNAFVGKGMADNPMNSVFIPIKRPINKSLIQTVGITKMGAFIEASSGFSHSCESINCQHGIMSAETYSRMLTHVPAHCNGTQIGQLSTVPPKQSTLEMARAYAESKATLPKECCRGGSILAKIKGPLSTGELGLLNLDADEGPSVTFNYFNNPLDLQRCVYGVRTIEKIVRSGSFAGLIDDGAYSMEALLNMSVRANVNLIPKQTNDTKSVEQFCKDTVVTIWHYHGGCQVGKVVGKDYRVVGVNGLRVVDGSTFIGSPGTNPQATVMMLGRYVGVKILREGLGNEAEI
;
A
#
# COMPACT_ATOMS: atom_id res chain seq x y z
N MET A 1 -40.19 -19.40 -12.64
CA MET A 1 -38.77 -19.78 -12.47
C MET A 1 -37.84 -19.24 -13.57
N GLY A 2 -38.26 -19.16 -14.85
CA GLY A 2 -37.40 -18.69 -15.94
C GLY A 2 -36.93 -17.23 -15.85
N GLU A 3 -37.78 -16.29 -15.42
CA GLU A 3 -37.42 -14.86 -15.33
C GLU A 3 -36.41 -14.54 -14.22
N LEU A 4 -36.52 -15.19 -13.06
CA LEU A 4 -35.57 -15.00 -11.95
C LEU A 4 -34.19 -15.58 -12.33
N PHE A 5 -34.18 -16.73 -13.00
CA PHE A 5 -32.95 -17.34 -13.52
C PHE A 5 -32.30 -16.46 -14.60
N LEU A 6 -33.11 -15.86 -15.50
CA LEU A 6 -32.60 -14.96 -16.54
C LEU A 6 -32.05 -13.66 -15.96
N LYS A 7 -32.67 -13.09 -14.91
CA LYS A 7 -32.17 -11.90 -14.21
C LYS A 7 -30.87 -12.17 -13.43
N ILE A 8 -30.75 -13.32 -12.78
CA ILE A 8 -29.52 -13.73 -12.09
C ILE A 8 -28.41 -13.97 -13.11
N LEU A 9 -28.70 -14.65 -14.23
CA LEU A 9 -27.75 -14.86 -15.31
C LEU A 9 -27.31 -13.53 -15.93
N PHE A 10 -28.23 -12.59 -16.18
CA PHE A 10 -27.91 -11.25 -16.67
C PHE A 10 -27.03 -10.47 -15.68
N CYS A 11 -27.34 -10.46 -14.38
CA CYS A 11 -26.50 -9.83 -13.36
C CYS A 11 -25.10 -10.46 -13.30
N LEU A 12 -24.98 -11.78 -13.38
CA LEU A 12 -23.70 -12.48 -13.40
C LEU A 12 -22.89 -12.18 -14.67
N PHE A 13 -23.54 -12.07 -15.84
CA PHE A 13 -22.88 -11.66 -17.09
C PHE A 13 -22.45 -10.18 -17.07
N PHE A 14 -23.24 -9.28 -16.49
CA PHE A 14 -22.89 -7.86 -16.33
C PHE A 14 -21.79 -7.63 -15.29
N LEU A 15 -21.76 -8.39 -14.20
CA LEU A 15 -20.65 -8.38 -13.24
C LEU A 15 -19.36 -8.90 -13.88
N ARG A 16 -19.45 -9.94 -14.72
CA ARG A 16 -18.32 -10.50 -15.45
C ARG A 16 -17.78 -9.54 -16.53
N SER A 17 -18.66 -8.81 -17.23
CA SER A 17 -18.25 -7.84 -18.26
C SER A 17 -17.70 -6.52 -17.71
N SER A 18 -17.97 -6.20 -16.44
CA SER A 18 -17.51 -4.96 -15.78
C SER A 18 -16.26 -5.13 -14.91
N GLN A 19 -15.70 -6.34 -14.75
CA GLN A 19 -14.61 -6.60 -13.79
C GLN A 19 -13.50 -7.58 -14.24
N GLY A 20 -13.52 -8.13 -15.46
CA GLY A 20 -12.45 -9.01 -15.99
C GLY A 20 -12.36 -10.42 -15.38
N GLY A 21 -12.81 -10.61 -14.13
CA GLY A 21 -12.86 -11.90 -13.41
C GLY A 21 -14.18 -12.15 -12.65
N SER A 22 -14.30 -13.33 -12.01
CA SER A 22 -15.44 -13.66 -11.13
C SER A 22 -15.19 -13.05 -9.74
N PRO A 23 -16.03 -12.10 -9.27
CA PRO A 23 -15.85 -11.48 -7.97
C PRO A 23 -16.04 -12.50 -6.84
N TYR A 24 -15.28 -12.36 -5.75
CA TYR A 24 -15.57 -13.09 -4.52
C TYR A 24 -16.86 -12.54 -3.91
N MET A 25 -17.91 -13.34 -3.84
CA MET A 25 -19.24 -12.93 -3.35
C MET A 25 -19.54 -13.39 -1.91
N GLY A 26 -18.58 -14.05 -1.24
CA GLY A 26 -18.78 -14.65 0.09
C GLY A 26 -18.60 -13.69 1.27
N TYR A 27 -18.65 -12.38 1.05
CA TYR A 27 -18.57 -11.39 2.13
C TYR A 27 -19.97 -10.92 2.56
N LYS A 28 -20.10 -10.49 3.81
CA LYS A 28 -21.33 -9.92 4.38
C LYS A 28 -21.03 -8.61 5.11
N GLU A 29 -22.05 -7.79 5.32
CA GLU A 29 -21.96 -6.61 6.18
C GLU A 29 -21.73 -7.01 7.64
N ALA A 30 -21.01 -6.18 8.39
CA ALA A 30 -20.62 -6.46 9.77
C ALA A 30 -21.83 -6.61 10.71
N SER A 31 -22.92 -5.86 10.48
CA SER A 31 -24.16 -5.99 11.26
C SER A 31 -24.80 -7.38 11.20
N SER A 32 -24.50 -8.18 10.17
CA SER A 32 -24.97 -9.56 10.06
C SER A 32 -24.30 -10.52 11.05
N PHE A 33 -23.26 -10.08 11.77
CA PHE A 33 -22.54 -10.93 12.71
C PHE A 33 -23.44 -11.48 13.82
N ALA A 34 -24.38 -10.69 14.34
CA ALA A 34 -25.27 -11.12 15.42
C ALA A 34 -26.09 -12.38 15.09
N THR A 35 -26.40 -12.60 13.80
CA THR A 35 -27.15 -13.76 13.32
C THR A 35 -26.28 -14.86 12.72
N THR A 36 -24.99 -14.61 12.51
CA THR A 36 -24.05 -15.51 11.84
C THR A 36 -22.85 -15.90 12.73
N ALA A 37 -22.78 -15.38 13.95
CA ALA A 37 -21.74 -15.69 14.91
C ALA A 37 -21.75 -17.18 15.27
N SER A 38 -20.58 -17.82 15.17
CA SER A 38 -20.38 -19.17 15.69
C SER A 38 -20.54 -19.15 17.22
N PRO A 39 -21.46 -19.95 17.80
CA PRO A 39 -21.62 -20.05 19.26
C PRO A 39 -20.36 -20.57 19.95
N GLU A 40 -19.55 -21.35 19.24
CA GLU A 40 -18.31 -21.96 19.74
C GLU A 40 -17.08 -21.04 19.53
N GLY A 41 -17.26 -19.88 18.89
CA GLY A 41 -16.16 -19.02 18.45
C GLY A 41 -15.52 -19.49 17.15
N TYR A 42 -14.38 -18.87 16.79
CA TYR A 42 -13.61 -19.19 15.58
C TYR A 42 -12.22 -19.69 15.95
N ASP A 43 -11.67 -20.63 15.18
CA ASP A 43 -10.29 -21.06 15.37
C ASP A 43 -9.32 -19.92 15.07
N TYR A 44 -9.58 -19.13 14.02
CA TYR A 44 -8.76 -17.95 13.71
C TYR A 44 -9.61 -16.73 13.45
N ILE A 45 -9.19 -15.59 14.03
CA ILE A 45 -9.75 -14.27 13.71
C ILE A 45 -8.66 -13.46 13.03
N ILE A 46 -8.85 -13.14 11.77
CA ILE A 46 -7.93 -12.31 10.98
C ILE A 46 -8.47 -10.88 10.94
N VAL A 47 -7.66 -9.94 11.40
CA VAL A 47 -8.01 -8.52 11.44
C VAL A 47 -7.34 -7.81 10.26
N GLY A 48 -8.13 -7.40 9.27
CA GLY A 48 -7.70 -6.75 8.04
C GLY A 48 -7.75 -7.71 6.85
N GLY A 49 -8.72 -7.49 5.95
CA GLY A 49 -8.87 -8.18 4.67
C GLY A 49 -7.96 -7.60 3.60
N GLY A 50 -6.70 -7.37 3.95
CA GLY A 50 -5.73 -6.72 3.08
C GLY A 50 -4.89 -7.69 2.25
N THR A 51 -3.77 -7.17 1.75
CA THR A 51 -2.83 -7.89 0.87
C THR A 51 -2.32 -9.21 1.46
N ALA A 52 -2.06 -9.27 2.78
CA ALA A 52 -1.67 -10.51 3.45
C ALA A 52 -2.87 -11.27 4.04
N GLY A 53 -3.88 -10.56 4.53
CA GLY A 53 -5.03 -11.15 5.22
C GLY A 53 -5.88 -12.03 4.32
N CYS A 54 -6.14 -11.62 3.07
CA CYS A 54 -6.94 -12.43 2.15
C CYS A 54 -6.33 -13.82 1.84
N PRO A 55 -5.08 -13.94 1.36
CA PRO A 55 -4.49 -15.24 1.10
C PRO A 55 -4.28 -16.07 2.37
N LEU A 56 -4.05 -15.42 3.53
CA LEU A 56 -3.99 -16.10 4.82
C LEU A 56 -5.34 -16.76 5.18
N ALA A 57 -6.44 -16.00 5.09
CA ALA A 57 -7.78 -16.47 5.40
C ALA A 57 -8.23 -17.61 4.46
N ALA A 58 -7.99 -17.43 3.16
CA ALA A 58 -8.25 -18.46 2.16
C ALA A 58 -7.47 -19.76 2.44
N THR A 59 -6.24 -19.65 2.97
CA THR A 59 -5.42 -20.82 3.27
C THR A 59 -5.90 -21.52 4.54
N LEU A 60 -6.09 -20.79 5.65
CA LEU A 60 -6.49 -21.38 6.93
C LEU A 60 -7.89 -22.01 6.89
N SER A 61 -8.82 -21.43 6.11
CA SER A 61 -10.19 -21.95 5.97
C SER A 61 -10.26 -23.37 5.40
N LYS A 62 -9.18 -23.90 4.81
CA LYS A 62 -9.13 -25.29 4.34
C LYS A 62 -9.23 -26.34 5.44
N LYS A 63 -8.98 -25.96 6.69
CA LYS A 63 -9.04 -26.88 7.84
C LYS A 63 -9.77 -26.29 9.05
N TYR A 64 -9.77 -24.96 9.19
CA TYR A 64 -10.18 -24.28 10.40
C TYR A 64 -11.31 -23.29 10.13
N SER A 65 -12.14 -23.01 11.15
CA SER A 65 -13.11 -21.93 11.11
C SER A 65 -12.40 -20.56 11.20
N VAL A 66 -12.63 -19.69 10.22
CA VAL A 66 -11.92 -18.42 10.07
C VAL A 66 -12.90 -17.26 9.95
N LEU A 67 -12.76 -16.25 10.80
CA LEU A 67 -13.41 -14.95 10.66
C LEU A 67 -12.41 -13.92 10.15
N LEU A 68 -12.69 -13.31 8.99
CA LEU A 68 -11.94 -12.18 8.44
C LEU A 68 -12.74 -10.90 8.63
N LEU A 69 -12.17 -9.92 9.34
CA LEU A 69 -12.79 -8.62 9.60
C LEU A 69 -12.07 -7.53 8.80
N GLU A 70 -12.76 -6.88 7.88
CA GLU A 70 -12.26 -5.75 7.09
C GLU A 70 -13.04 -4.48 7.42
N ARG A 71 -12.34 -3.39 7.73
CA ARG A 71 -12.96 -2.11 8.09
C ARG A 71 -13.57 -1.36 6.89
N GLY A 72 -13.07 -1.62 5.68
CA GLY A 72 -13.57 -1.03 4.45
C GLY A 72 -14.68 -1.84 3.78
N GLY A 73 -15.19 -1.29 2.68
CA GLY A 73 -16.22 -1.94 1.87
C GLY A 73 -15.68 -2.92 0.83
N SER A 74 -16.54 -3.28 -0.11
CA SER A 74 -16.20 -4.17 -1.23
C SER A 74 -15.40 -3.44 -2.33
N PRO A 75 -14.38 -4.07 -2.93
CA PRO A 75 -13.71 -3.53 -4.12
C PRO A 75 -14.54 -3.70 -5.39
N TYR A 76 -15.55 -4.58 -5.36
CA TYR A 76 -16.34 -4.96 -6.53
C TYR A 76 -17.44 -3.94 -6.81
N GLY A 77 -17.72 -3.71 -8.10
CA GLY A 77 -18.69 -2.73 -8.57
C GLY A 77 -18.17 -1.29 -8.63
N ASN A 78 -16.93 -1.05 -8.17
CA ASN A 78 -16.30 0.27 -8.21
C ASN A 78 -15.32 0.38 -9.40
N ILE A 79 -15.74 1.02 -10.49
CA ILE A 79 -14.92 1.20 -11.69
C ILE A 79 -13.62 1.99 -11.43
N ASN A 80 -13.56 2.82 -10.38
CA ASN A 80 -12.35 3.54 -10.03
C ASN A 80 -11.27 2.60 -9.47
N ILE A 81 -11.68 1.52 -8.79
CA ILE A 81 -10.79 0.45 -8.33
C ILE A 81 -10.46 -0.49 -9.48
N SER A 82 -11.48 -0.92 -10.23
CA SER A 82 -11.36 -2.01 -11.21
C SER A 82 -10.54 -1.65 -12.44
N ARG A 83 -10.45 -0.38 -12.87
CA ARG A 83 -9.77 0.01 -14.11
C ARG A 83 -8.41 0.64 -13.84
N PHE A 84 -7.37 0.18 -14.55
CA PHE A 84 -6.03 0.76 -14.39
C PHE A 84 -6.00 2.26 -14.79
N GLU A 85 -6.86 2.67 -15.72
CA GLU A 85 -6.99 4.06 -16.17
C GLU A 85 -7.41 5.02 -15.05
N ASN A 86 -8.07 4.48 -14.02
CA ASN A 86 -8.62 5.21 -12.88
C ASN A 86 -7.76 5.06 -11.61
N PHE A 87 -6.60 4.41 -11.69
CA PHE A 87 -5.68 4.20 -10.55
C PHE A 87 -5.49 5.47 -9.70
N GLN A 88 -5.20 6.60 -10.33
CA GLN A 88 -4.99 7.86 -9.61
C GLN A 88 -6.26 8.37 -8.93
N ILE A 89 -7.40 8.28 -9.61
CA ILE A 89 -8.70 8.71 -9.07
C ILE A 89 -9.00 7.96 -7.79
N SER A 90 -8.82 6.63 -7.79
CA SER A 90 -9.05 5.82 -6.61
C SER A 90 -8.05 6.07 -5.49
N LEU A 91 -6.79 6.33 -5.81
CA LEU A 91 -5.75 6.61 -4.80
C LEU A 91 -5.99 7.94 -4.08
N THR A 92 -6.56 8.93 -4.76
CA THR A 92 -6.73 10.30 -4.25
C THR A 92 -8.18 10.64 -3.92
N ASP A 93 -9.07 9.66 -3.96
CA ASP A 93 -10.44 9.80 -3.52
C ASP A 93 -10.48 10.00 -1.99
N THR A 94 -11.35 10.90 -1.57
CA THR A 94 -11.50 11.37 -0.18
C THR A 94 -12.92 11.41 0.27
N SER A 95 -13.85 10.94 -0.57
CA SER A 95 -15.23 10.77 -0.17
C SER A 95 -15.31 9.99 1.16
N PRO A 96 -16.33 10.22 2.00
CA PRO A 96 -16.45 9.56 3.30
C PRO A 96 -16.29 8.03 3.25
N GLY A 97 -16.80 7.41 2.18
CA GLY A 97 -16.71 5.97 1.91
C GLY A 97 -15.54 5.55 1.03
N SER A 98 -14.54 6.42 0.83
CA SER A 98 -13.44 6.15 -0.09
C SER A 98 -12.65 4.90 0.32
N PRO A 99 -12.25 4.06 -0.66
CA PRO A 99 -11.30 2.98 -0.43
C PRO A 99 -9.90 3.49 -0.07
N SER A 100 -9.61 4.78 -0.26
CA SER A 100 -8.35 5.43 0.12
C SER A 100 -8.54 6.30 1.37
N GLN A 101 -7.66 6.14 2.35
CA GLN A 101 -7.57 7.01 3.51
C GLN A 101 -6.25 7.76 3.45
N ALA A 102 -6.33 9.06 3.18
CA ALA A 102 -5.20 9.97 3.18
C ALA A 102 -4.62 10.17 4.60
N PHE A 103 -3.31 10.38 4.69
CA PHE A 103 -2.64 10.88 5.88
C PHE A 103 -1.39 11.67 5.49
N ILE A 104 -0.85 12.46 6.43
CA ILE A 104 0.38 13.21 6.22
C ILE A 104 1.37 12.74 7.29
N SER A 105 2.57 12.31 6.89
CA SER A 105 3.62 11.99 7.85
C SER A 105 4.10 13.26 8.54
N THR A 106 4.67 13.15 9.73
CA THR A 106 5.27 14.31 10.44
C THR A 106 6.43 14.96 9.65
N ASP A 107 7.00 14.24 8.68
CA ASP A 107 7.97 14.77 7.71
C ASP A 107 7.37 15.75 6.68
N GLY A 108 6.04 15.90 6.62
CA GLY A 108 5.35 16.71 5.61
C GLY A 108 5.12 16.00 4.27
N VAL A 109 5.28 14.68 4.21
CA VAL A 109 4.99 13.88 3.02
C VAL A 109 3.56 13.34 3.08
N ILE A 110 2.77 13.64 2.06
CA ILE A 110 1.39 13.15 1.91
C ILE A 110 1.43 11.70 1.49
N ASN A 111 0.50 10.93 2.03
CA ASN A 111 0.46 9.50 1.90
C ASN A 111 -0.99 8.99 1.92
N ALA A 112 -1.17 7.71 1.62
CA ALA A 112 -2.47 7.06 1.62
C ALA A 112 -2.35 5.61 2.10
N ARG A 113 -3.40 5.12 2.76
CA ARG A 113 -3.57 3.70 3.10
C ARG A 113 -4.93 3.22 2.61
N ALA A 114 -5.02 1.94 2.26
CA ALA A 114 -6.28 1.35 1.82
C ALA A 114 -7.26 1.15 2.99
N ARG A 115 -8.54 1.20 2.65
CA ARG A 115 -9.70 0.91 3.51
C ARG A 115 -10.77 0.25 2.65
N VAL A 116 -10.48 -0.97 2.21
CA VAL A 116 -11.32 -1.78 1.30
C VAL A 116 -10.83 -3.22 1.34
N LEU A 117 -11.72 -4.20 1.17
CA LEU A 117 -11.35 -5.60 1.02
C LEU A 117 -10.39 -5.77 -0.18
N GLY A 118 -9.29 -6.52 0.02
CA GLY A 118 -8.13 -6.59 -0.87
C GLY A 118 -7.01 -5.60 -0.51
N GLY A 119 -7.28 -4.59 0.32
CA GLY A 119 -6.33 -3.61 0.84
C GLY A 119 -5.57 -2.86 -0.25
N GLY A 120 -4.25 -2.70 -0.07
CA GLY A 120 -3.40 -1.92 -0.98
C GLY A 120 -3.41 -2.42 -2.43
N THR A 121 -3.78 -3.69 -2.68
CA THR A 121 -3.90 -4.22 -4.05
C THR A 121 -5.00 -3.55 -4.86
N CYS A 122 -6.00 -2.96 -4.19
CA CYS A 122 -7.10 -2.21 -4.80
C CYS A 122 -6.67 -0.80 -5.26
N LEU A 123 -5.62 -0.24 -4.65
CA LEU A 123 -5.19 1.15 -4.89
C LEU A 123 -3.85 1.27 -5.60
N ASN A 124 -3.04 0.20 -5.67
CA ASN A 124 -1.67 0.30 -6.16
C ASN A 124 -1.58 0.38 -7.70
N ALA A 125 -0.36 0.58 -8.20
CA ALA A 125 -0.07 0.63 -9.64
C ALA A 125 0.05 -0.75 -10.32
N GLY A 126 -0.30 -1.84 -9.64
CA GLY A 126 -0.40 -3.19 -10.20
C GLY A 126 0.92 -3.91 -10.53
N PHE A 127 2.07 -3.25 -10.48
CA PHE A 127 3.35 -3.91 -10.81
C PHE A 127 3.72 -5.03 -9.84
N TYR A 128 4.03 -6.21 -10.38
CA TYR A 128 4.31 -7.44 -9.64
C TYR A 128 5.78 -7.88 -9.81
N SER A 129 6.49 -8.00 -8.70
CA SER A 129 7.84 -8.57 -8.64
C SER A 129 8.04 -9.27 -7.30
N ARG A 130 8.56 -10.50 -7.34
CA ARG A 130 9.01 -11.25 -6.17
C ARG A 130 10.12 -10.50 -5.43
N ALA A 131 10.34 -10.84 -4.17
CA ALA A 131 11.50 -10.38 -3.42
C ALA A 131 12.77 -11.14 -3.83
N SER A 132 13.94 -10.61 -3.47
CA SER A 132 15.13 -11.45 -3.35
C SER A 132 14.92 -12.52 -2.27
N PRO A 133 15.50 -13.73 -2.44
CA PRO A 133 15.45 -14.79 -1.43
C PRO A 133 15.89 -14.28 -0.05
N ARG A 134 15.22 -14.77 1.01
CA ARG A 134 15.55 -14.45 2.41
C ARG A 134 15.82 -15.73 3.17
N ALA A 135 16.97 -15.79 3.86
CA ALA A 135 17.36 -16.96 4.65
C ALA A 135 16.41 -17.27 5.82
N SER A 136 15.60 -16.29 6.26
CA SER A 136 14.61 -16.47 7.32
C SER A 136 13.35 -17.22 6.88
N TRP A 137 13.14 -17.40 5.57
CA TRP A 137 11.98 -18.08 5.02
C TRP A 137 12.34 -19.46 4.54
N ASP A 138 11.42 -20.39 4.78
CA ASP A 138 11.46 -21.71 4.19
C ASP A 138 11.27 -21.58 2.67
N SER A 139 12.26 -22.02 1.91
CA SER A 139 12.25 -21.90 0.45
C SER A 139 11.17 -22.74 -0.21
N GLU A 140 10.79 -23.88 0.37
CA GLU A 140 9.74 -24.74 -0.15
C GLU A 140 8.39 -24.02 -0.04
N LEU A 141 8.08 -23.48 1.14
CA LEU A 141 6.85 -22.71 1.37
C LEU A 141 6.77 -21.45 0.51
N VAL A 142 7.91 -20.75 0.29
CA VAL A 142 7.98 -19.60 -0.62
C VAL A 142 7.70 -20.02 -2.05
N ASN A 143 8.30 -21.13 -2.51
CA ASN A 143 8.12 -21.66 -3.86
C ASN A 143 6.73 -22.29 -4.08
N GLU A 144 6.02 -22.64 -3.02
CA GLU A 144 4.60 -23.01 -3.09
C GLU A 144 3.71 -21.76 -3.17
N SER A 145 4.06 -20.72 -2.40
CA SER A 145 3.20 -19.56 -2.15
C SER A 145 3.20 -18.53 -3.28
N TYR A 146 4.36 -18.19 -3.85
CA TYR A 146 4.41 -17.24 -4.99
C TYR A 146 3.63 -17.75 -6.21
N PRO A 147 3.90 -18.98 -6.73
CA PRO A 147 3.18 -19.49 -7.90
C PRO A 147 1.67 -19.65 -7.67
N TRP A 148 1.25 -19.90 -6.42
CA TRP A 148 -0.18 -19.94 -6.09
C TRP A 148 -0.86 -18.59 -6.31
N VAL A 149 -0.23 -17.48 -5.92
CA VAL A 149 -0.75 -16.12 -6.19
C VAL A 149 -0.70 -15.83 -7.69
N GLU A 150 0.44 -16.12 -8.33
CA GLU A 150 0.69 -15.77 -9.74
C GLU A 150 -0.32 -16.37 -10.70
N ARG A 151 -0.65 -17.66 -10.51
CA ARG A 151 -1.61 -18.36 -11.38
C ARG A 151 -3.03 -17.82 -11.31
N GLN A 152 -3.38 -17.07 -10.26
CA GLN A 152 -4.75 -16.60 -10.02
C GLN A 152 -4.97 -15.16 -10.47
N ILE A 153 -4.01 -14.26 -10.21
CA ILE A 153 -4.25 -12.81 -10.34
C ILE A 153 -3.11 -12.03 -11.01
N VAL A 154 -2.09 -12.71 -11.56
CA VAL A 154 -0.93 -12.05 -12.16
C VAL A 154 -0.82 -12.34 -13.65
N HIS A 155 -0.57 -11.29 -14.42
CA HIS A 155 -0.49 -11.31 -15.87
C HIS A 155 0.83 -10.72 -16.35
N TRP A 156 1.18 -10.99 -17.60
CA TRP A 156 2.27 -10.30 -18.27
C TRP A 156 1.73 -9.08 -19.02
N PRO A 157 2.32 -7.89 -18.83
CA PRO A 157 1.83 -6.68 -19.49
C PRO A 157 2.17 -6.68 -20.97
N VAL A 158 1.33 -6.03 -21.78
CA VAL A 158 1.73 -5.59 -23.12
C VAL A 158 2.52 -4.30 -22.98
N LEU A 159 3.80 -4.32 -23.38
CA LEU A 159 4.69 -3.17 -23.20
C LEU A 159 4.20 -1.95 -23.98
N ALA A 160 3.85 -0.89 -23.23
CA ALA A 160 3.50 0.40 -23.79
C ALA A 160 4.73 1.08 -24.43
N PRO A 161 4.55 1.97 -25.43
CA PRO A 161 5.66 2.70 -26.05
C PRO A 161 6.56 3.43 -25.04
N TRP A 162 5.96 4.06 -24.01
CA TRP A 162 6.69 4.71 -22.92
C TRP A 162 7.59 3.75 -22.13
N GLN A 163 7.11 2.53 -21.89
CA GLN A 163 7.84 1.49 -21.14
C GLN A 163 8.95 0.85 -21.98
N LYS A 164 8.80 0.81 -23.32
CA LYS A 164 9.87 0.45 -24.26
C LYS A 164 10.96 1.53 -24.30
N ALA A 165 10.58 2.81 -24.37
CA ALA A 165 11.51 3.93 -24.30
C ALA A 165 12.31 3.96 -22.98
N LEU A 166 11.64 3.65 -21.85
CA LEU A 166 12.32 3.47 -20.57
C LEU A 166 13.33 2.32 -20.64
N ARG A 167 12.93 1.14 -21.14
CA ARG A 167 13.82 -0.03 -21.27
C ARG A 167 15.09 0.32 -22.04
N ASP A 168 14.94 0.94 -23.20
CA ASP A 168 16.07 1.26 -24.09
C ASP A 168 16.97 2.32 -23.45
N GLY A 169 16.38 3.33 -22.80
CA GLY A 169 17.12 4.34 -22.06
C GLY A 169 17.86 3.79 -20.84
N LEU A 170 17.29 2.82 -20.14
CA LEU A 170 17.96 2.12 -19.02
C LEU A 170 19.21 1.38 -19.48
N LEU A 171 19.13 0.70 -20.62
CA LEU A 171 20.28 0.02 -21.22
C LEU A 171 21.35 1.03 -21.63
N ALA A 172 20.96 2.13 -22.27
CA ALA A 172 21.88 3.22 -22.62
C ALA A 172 22.53 3.89 -21.39
N ALA A 173 21.82 3.96 -20.27
CA ALA A 173 22.33 4.45 -18.99
C ALA A 173 23.22 3.43 -18.23
N GLY A 174 23.41 2.22 -18.77
CA GLY A 174 24.26 1.17 -18.20
C GLY A 174 23.57 0.25 -17.20
N VAL A 175 22.24 0.30 -17.07
CA VAL A 175 21.45 -0.57 -16.18
C VAL A 175 21.24 -1.93 -16.85
N THR A 176 22.30 -2.73 -16.87
CA THR A 176 22.40 -4.02 -17.57
C THR A 176 22.54 -5.18 -16.57
N PRO A 177 22.25 -6.44 -16.98
CA PRO A 177 21.80 -6.91 -18.31
C PRO A 177 20.31 -6.64 -18.57
N ILE A 178 19.84 -6.96 -19.78
CA ILE A 178 18.41 -7.13 -20.04
C ILE A 178 17.98 -8.52 -19.58
N ASN A 179 16.99 -8.59 -18.70
CA ASN A 179 16.50 -9.84 -18.10
C ASN A 179 15.16 -10.31 -18.70
N GLY A 180 14.61 -9.60 -19.69
CA GLY A 180 13.32 -9.92 -20.28
C GLY A 180 12.15 -9.81 -19.28
N TYR A 181 11.15 -10.66 -19.47
CA TYR A 181 10.01 -10.79 -18.56
C TYR A 181 10.37 -11.75 -17.43
N THR A 182 10.33 -11.27 -16.19
CA THR A 182 10.58 -12.11 -15.02
C THR A 182 9.87 -11.55 -13.80
N TYR A 183 9.39 -12.40 -12.91
CA TYR A 183 8.89 -11.98 -11.61
C TYR A 183 10.04 -11.71 -10.63
N ASP A 184 11.22 -12.27 -10.85
CA ASP A 184 12.31 -12.21 -9.88
C ASP A 184 12.91 -10.81 -9.75
N HIS A 185 13.29 -10.44 -8.52
CA HIS A 185 14.04 -9.21 -8.27
C HIS A 185 15.52 -9.43 -8.62
N VAL A 186 15.90 -9.00 -9.82
CA VAL A 186 17.24 -9.19 -10.37
C VAL A 186 17.85 -7.86 -10.83
N PHE A 187 19.16 -7.68 -10.63
CA PHE A 187 19.85 -6.49 -11.12
C PHE A 187 19.80 -6.39 -12.64
N GLY A 188 19.73 -5.15 -13.15
CA GLY A 188 19.60 -4.86 -14.57
C GLY A 188 18.21 -4.38 -14.94
N THR A 189 17.87 -4.48 -16.22
CA THR A 189 16.60 -4.02 -16.77
C THR A 189 15.66 -5.20 -16.99
N LYS A 190 14.44 -5.14 -16.45
CA LYS A 190 13.44 -6.21 -16.58
C LYS A 190 12.04 -5.65 -16.83
N VAL A 191 11.16 -6.52 -17.29
CA VAL A 191 9.71 -6.33 -17.30
C VAL A 191 9.10 -7.19 -16.19
N GLY A 192 8.31 -6.57 -15.31
CA GLY A 192 7.62 -7.27 -14.23
C GLY A 192 6.26 -7.81 -14.65
N GLY A 193 5.64 -8.59 -13.76
CA GLY A 193 4.23 -8.94 -13.90
C GLY A 193 3.34 -7.75 -13.60
N THR A 194 2.04 -7.93 -13.79
CA THR A 194 1.03 -6.95 -13.40
C THR A 194 -0.22 -7.65 -12.87
N THR A 195 -0.92 -7.03 -11.92
CA THR A 195 -2.24 -7.47 -11.47
C THR A 195 -3.38 -6.84 -12.28
N PHE A 196 -3.07 -6.28 -13.46
CA PHE A 196 -4.07 -5.90 -14.44
C PHE A 196 -4.09 -6.90 -15.59
N ASP A 197 -5.27 -7.34 -16.00
CA ASP A 197 -5.43 -8.22 -17.16
C ASP A 197 -5.22 -7.48 -18.49
N ARG A 198 -5.40 -8.19 -19.61
CA ARG A 198 -5.22 -7.62 -20.95
C ARG A 198 -6.26 -6.57 -21.31
N ASP A 199 -7.41 -6.59 -20.65
CA ASP A 199 -8.52 -5.65 -20.85
C ASP A 199 -8.44 -4.46 -19.88
N GLY A 200 -7.39 -4.41 -19.06
CA GLY A 200 -7.13 -3.32 -18.12
C GLY A 200 -7.87 -3.44 -16.78
N PHE A 201 -8.48 -4.60 -16.51
CA PHE A 201 -9.14 -4.86 -15.23
C PHE A 201 -8.16 -5.32 -14.16
N ARG A 202 -8.35 -4.79 -12.96
CA ARG A 202 -7.57 -5.12 -11.78
C ARG A 202 -8.05 -6.42 -11.15
N HIS A 203 -7.10 -7.31 -10.90
CA HIS A 203 -7.25 -8.40 -9.96
C HIS A 203 -6.60 -8.03 -8.62
N THR A 204 -7.27 -8.37 -7.53
CA THR A 204 -6.89 -7.94 -6.17
C THR A 204 -6.62 -9.13 -5.26
N ALA A 205 -6.04 -8.88 -4.09
CA ALA A 205 -5.92 -9.91 -3.06
C ALA A 205 -7.29 -10.45 -2.60
N ALA A 206 -8.39 -9.68 -2.75
CA ALA A 206 -9.73 -10.17 -2.44
C ALA A 206 -10.13 -11.37 -3.31
N ASP A 207 -9.67 -11.43 -4.56
CA ASP A 207 -9.99 -12.53 -5.48
C ASP A 207 -9.40 -13.87 -5.00
N LEU A 208 -8.33 -13.82 -4.20
CA LEU A 208 -7.68 -14.99 -3.60
C LEU A 208 -8.57 -15.65 -2.53
N LEU A 209 -9.58 -14.94 -1.99
CA LEU A 209 -10.56 -15.52 -1.06
C LEU A 209 -11.43 -16.60 -1.71
N SER A 210 -11.60 -16.55 -3.04
CA SER A 210 -12.31 -17.59 -3.80
C SER A 210 -11.63 -18.96 -3.72
N SER A 211 -10.35 -19.00 -3.34
CA SER A 211 -9.65 -20.25 -3.06
C SER A 211 -9.91 -20.79 -1.65
N GLY A 212 -10.62 -20.06 -0.78
CA GLY A 212 -11.00 -20.51 0.56
C GLY A 212 -12.03 -21.64 0.57
N ASP A 213 -12.36 -22.15 1.75
CA ASP A 213 -13.53 -23.00 1.94
C ASP A 213 -14.72 -22.13 2.39
N PRO A 214 -15.81 -22.02 1.60
CA PRO A 214 -16.93 -21.15 1.93
C PRO A 214 -17.69 -21.55 3.20
N GLU A 215 -17.61 -22.82 3.63
CA GLU A 215 -18.25 -23.27 4.88
C GLU A 215 -17.45 -22.87 6.12
N ASN A 216 -16.14 -22.69 5.97
CA ASN A 216 -15.24 -22.35 7.07
C ASN A 216 -14.79 -20.88 7.06
N LEU A 217 -15.00 -20.15 5.96
CA LEU A 217 -14.52 -18.79 5.78
C LEU A 217 -15.66 -17.77 5.88
N HIS A 218 -15.71 -17.03 6.98
CA HIS A 218 -16.64 -15.93 7.18
C HIS A 218 -15.91 -14.60 6.97
N VAL A 219 -16.36 -13.80 6.00
CA VAL A 219 -15.76 -12.49 5.70
C VAL A 219 -16.77 -11.38 5.99
N LEU A 220 -16.41 -10.46 6.88
CA LEU A 220 -17.20 -9.27 7.19
C LEU A 220 -16.49 -8.01 6.68
N ILE A 221 -17.20 -7.22 5.90
CA ILE A 221 -16.80 -5.87 5.49
C ILE A 221 -17.45 -4.82 6.40
N HIS A 222 -16.90 -3.60 6.41
CA HIS A 222 -17.28 -2.53 7.34
C HIS A 222 -17.17 -2.91 8.83
N ALA A 223 -16.31 -3.88 9.17
CA ALA A 223 -16.02 -4.31 10.52
C ALA A 223 -14.77 -3.60 11.06
N SER A 224 -14.95 -2.46 11.73
CA SER A 224 -13.84 -1.68 12.31
C SER A 224 -13.42 -2.27 13.67
N VAL A 225 -12.36 -3.09 13.68
CA VAL A 225 -11.79 -3.63 14.93
C VAL A 225 -11.23 -2.50 15.79
N GLN A 226 -11.64 -2.47 17.06
CA GLN A 226 -11.31 -1.39 18.00
C GLN A 226 -10.18 -1.79 18.96
N ARG A 227 -10.15 -3.06 19.39
CA ARG A 227 -9.12 -3.60 20.30
C ARG A 227 -9.13 -5.13 20.33
N ILE A 228 -7.99 -5.68 20.73
CA ILE A 228 -7.80 -7.09 21.04
C ILE A 228 -8.21 -7.33 22.50
N LEU A 229 -8.84 -8.47 22.76
CA LEU A 229 -9.27 -8.89 24.08
C LEU A 229 -8.27 -9.90 24.63
N PHE A 230 -7.87 -9.73 25.89
CA PHE A 230 -6.90 -10.60 26.55
C PHE A 230 -7.48 -11.23 27.81
N ASP A 231 -7.13 -12.51 28.02
CA ASP A 231 -7.16 -13.14 29.34
C ASP A 231 -5.77 -12.97 29.97
N THR A 232 -5.71 -12.23 31.08
CA THR A 232 -4.51 -12.01 31.89
C THR A 232 -4.57 -12.76 33.23
N THR A 233 -5.64 -13.52 33.46
CA THR A 233 -5.87 -14.23 34.73
C THR A 233 -5.22 -15.61 34.76
N LYS A 234 -4.91 -16.17 33.58
CA LYS A 234 -4.38 -17.53 33.42
C LYS A 234 -2.97 -17.51 32.84
N GLY A 235 -2.02 -18.05 33.61
CA GLY A 235 -0.62 -18.24 33.19
C GLY A 235 0.22 -16.97 33.26
N ASP A 236 1.50 -17.09 32.89
CA ASP A 236 2.50 -16.02 33.04
C ASP A 236 2.47 -14.97 31.92
N ARG A 237 1.65 -15.19 30.88
CA ARG A 237 1.58 -14.32 29.69
C ARG A 237 0.13 -14.03 29.31
N PRO A 238 -0.18 -12.78 28.89
CA PRO A 238 -1.49 -12.47 28.35
C PRO A 238 -1.81 -13.37 27.16
N LYS A 239 -3.04 -13.90 27.12
CA LYS A 239 -3.55 -14.69 26.00
C LYS A 239 -4.61 -13.89 25.25
N ALA A 240 -4.43 -13.66 23.96
CA ALA A 240 -5.50 -13.10 23.13
C ALA A 240 -6.66 -14.11 23.05
N VAL A 241 -7.88 -13.63 23.27
CA VAL A 241 -9.10 -14.47 23.31
C VAL A 241 -10.16 -14.01 22.30
N GLY A 242 -9.93 -12.91 21.60
CA GLY A 242 -10.88 -12.35 20.64
C GLY A 242 -10.62 -10.89 20.34
N VAL A 243 -11.60 -10.26 19.70
CA VAL A 243 -11.58 -8.83 19.36
C VAL A 243 -12.93 -8.17 19.61
N LEU A 244 -12.90 -6.87 19.90
CA LEU A 244 -14.06 -5.99 19.87
C LEU A 244 -14.03 -5.24 18.53
N PHE A 245 -15.14 -5.23 17.80
CA PHE A 245 -15.27 -4.46 16.56
C PHE A 245 -16.58 -3.71 16.51
N LYS A 246 -16.61 -2.66 15.69
CA LYS A 246 -17.77 -1.84 15.41
C LYS A 246 -18.27 -2.14 14.00
N ASP A 247 -19.58 -2.28 13.81
CA ASP A 247 -20.17 -2.46 12.48
C ASP A 247 -20.45 -1.12 11.77
N GLU A 248 -21.05 -1.20 10.58
CA GLU A 248 -21.39 -0.03 9.78
C GLU A 248 -22.45 0.89 10.41
N ASN A 249 -23.23 0.39 11.38
CA ASN A 249 -24.25 1.15 12.11
C ASN A 249 -23.71 1.79 13.40
N GLY A 250 -22.49 1.42 13.80
CA GLY A 250 -21.87 1.88 15.04
C GLY A 250 -22.07 0.93 16.22
N ASP A 251 -22.73 -0.21 16.02
CA ASP A 251 -22.97 -1.20 17.07
C ASP A 251 -21.70 -2.00 17.37
N GLN A 252 -21.49 -2.30 18.65
CA GLN A 252 -20.33 -3.04 19.11
C GLN A 252 -20.58 -4.55 19.15
N HIS A 253 -19.64 -5.29 18.59
CA HIS A 253 -19.68 -6.75 18.48
C HIS A 253 -18.41 -7.36 19.08
N ARG A 254 -18.54 -8.57 19.65
CA ARG A 254 -17.43 -9.35 20.19
C ARG A 254 -17.27 -10.65 19.41
N ALA A 255 -16.13 -10.82 18.76
CA ALA A 255 -15.73 -12.10 18.19
C ALA A 255 -14.71 -12.78 19.12
N SER A 256 -14.93 -14.06 19.43
CA SER A 256 -14.08 -14.83 20.35
C SER A 256 -13.41 -15.99 19.64
N LEU A 257 -12.20 -16.33 20.08
CA LEU A 257 -11.53 -17.56 19.67
C LEU A 257 -12.22 -18.77 20.27
N SER A 258 -12.18 -19.89 19.55
CA SER A 258 -12.71 -21.17 20.02
C SER A 258 -11.95 -21.67 21.26
N SER A 259 -12.68 -22.35 22.14
CA SER A 259 -12.14 -22.99 23.34
C SER A 259 -11.28 -24.23 23.03
N SER A 260 -11.30 -24.72 21.78
CA SER A 260 -10.49 -25.84 21.25
C SER A 260 -8.97 -25.62 21.34
N GLY A 261 -8.53 -24.40 21.66
CA GLY A 261 -7.23 -24.14 22.29
C GLY A 261 -6.05 -23.87 21.35
N CYS A 262 -6.20 -24.01 20.03
CA CYS A 262 -5.09 -23.89 19.07
C CYS A 262 -5.12 -22.62 18.19
N GLY A 263 -6.11 -21.77 18.41
CA GLY A 263 -6.40 -20.59 17.60
C GLY A 263 -5.59 -19.33 17.92
N ASP A 264 -5.46 -18.45 16.92
CA ASP A 264 -4.82 -17.14 17.06
C ASP A 264 -5.70 -16.00 16.53
N VAL A 265 -5.65 -14.85 17.20
CA VAL A 265 -5.96 -13.56 16.57
C VAL A 265 -4.75 -13.18 15.70
N ILE A 266 -4.96 -12.89 14.42
CA ILE A 266 -3.90 -12.55 13.49
C ILE A 266 -4.13 -11.15 12.92
N LEU A 267 -3.25 -10.21 13.24
CA LEU A 267 -3.28 -8.87 12.69
C LEU A 267 -2.69 -8.86 11.28
N SER A 268 -3.49 -8.44 10.31
CA SER A 268 -3.14 -8.23 8.90
C SER A 268 -3.65 -6.87 8.40
N ALA A 269 -3.78 -5.90 9.32
CA ALA A 269 -4.34 -4.56 9.10
C ALA A 269 -3.34 -3.58 8.45
N GLY A 270 -2.21 -4.09 7.96
CA GLY A 270 -1.17 -3.34 7.28
C GLY A 270 -0.21 -2.65 8.25
N ALA A 271 0.83 -2.05 7.68
CA ALA A 271 1.94 -1.45 8.43
C ALA A 271 1.50 -0.42 9.47
N ILE A 272 0.39 0.29 9.24
CA ILE A 272 -0.14 1.29 10.17
C ILE A 272 -1.21 0.67 11.08
N GLY A 273 -2.20 -0.04 10.51
CA GLY A 273 -3.35 -0.54 11.27
C GLY A 273 -2.99 -1.58 12.32
N SER A 274 -2.07 -2.50 12.02
CA SER A 274 -1.66 -3.53 12.98
C SER A 274 -0.91 -2.94 14.19
N LEU A 275 -0.10 -1.90 13.96
CA LEU A 275 0.60 -1.19 15.04
C LEU A 275 -0.35 -0.37 15.90
N GLN A 276 -1.24 0.36 15.26
CA GLN A 276 -2.29 1.12 15.93
C GLN A 276 -3.10 0.19 16.86
N LEU A 277 -3.50 -0.98 16.37
CA LEU A 277 -4.25 -1.95 17.17
C LEU A 277 -3.44 -2.56 18.32
N LEU A 278 -2.16 -2.86 18.14
CA LEU A 278 -1.32 -3.31 19.26
C LEU A 278 -1.27 -2.25 20.36
N LEU A 279 -1.02 -0.99 19.99
CA LEU A 279 -0.95 0.12 20.93
C LEU A 279 -2.29 0.35 21.64
N LEU A 280 -3.41 0.42 20.90
CA LEU A 280 -4.76 0.58 21.46
C LEU A 280 -5.18 -0.59 22.37
N SER A 281 -4.55 -1.75 22.19
CA SER A 281 -4.80 -2.94 23.00
C SER A 281 -3.80 -3.09 24.16
N GLY A 282 -3.02 -2.06 24.47
CA GLY A 282 -2.10 -2.03 25.62
C GLY A 282 -0.78 -2.77 25.39
N ILE A 283 -0.39 -3.07 24.15
CA ILE A 283 0.89 -3.69 23.79
C ILE A 283 1.78 -2.62 23.14
N GLY A 284 2.81 -2.18 23.85
CA GLY A 284 3.74 -1.16 23.33
C GLY A 284 4.64 -0.55 24.39
N PRO A 285 5.37 0.52 24.08
CA PRO A 285 6.29 1.14 25.02
C PRO A 285 5.52 1.69 26.23
N ARG A 286 5.84 1.23 27.44
CA ARG A 286 5.19 1.64 28.69
C ARG A 286 4.98 3.15 28.79
N GLY A 287 6.05 3.92 28.60
CA GLY A 287 6.00 5.38 28.74
C GLY A 287 5.10 6.06 27.70
N ASP A 288 4.85 5.45 26.54
CA ASP A 288 3.95 6.00 25.53
C ASP A 288 2.48 5.64 25.84
N LEU A 289 2.23 4.43 26.37
CA LEU A 289 0.90 3.99 26.81
C LEU A 289 0.42 4.76 28.05
N GLU A 290 1.28 4.98 29.04
CA GLU A 290 0.97 5.73 30.26
C GLU A 290 0.59 7.19 29.96
N LYS A 291 1.28 7.83 29.02
CA LYS A 291 1.01 9.23 28.63
C LYS A 291 -0.43 9.46 28.15
N ILE A 292 -1.05 8.45 27.54
CA ILE A 292 -2.42 8.53 27.01
C ILE A 292 -3.44 7.75 27.86
N GLY A 293 -3.02 7.29 29.05
CA GLY A 293 -3.89 6.62 30.02
C GLY A 293 -4.35 5.21 29.62
N LEU A 294 -3.61 4.51 28.74
CA LEU A 294 -3.95 3.14 28.36
C LEU A 294 -3.44 2.12 29.37
N PRO A 295 -4.29 1.17 29.82
CA PRO A 295 -3.84 0.01 30.60
C PRO A 295 -2.81 -0.79 29.81
N ILE A 296 -1.70 -1.13 30.46
CA ILE A 296 -0.61 -1.89 29.84
C ILE A 296 -0.92 -3.38 29.97
N VAL A 297 -1.00 -4.05 28.83
CA VAL A 297 -1.05 -5.52 28.73
C VAL A 297 0.35 -6.10 28.61
N LEU A 298 1.21 -5.48 27.80
CA LEU A 298 2.60 -5.86 27.64
C LEU A 298 3.47 -4.66 27.29
N ASP A 299 4.54 -4.47 28.04
CA ASP A 299 5.58 -3.49 27.72
C ASP A 299 6.51 -4.05 26.63
N ASN A 300 6.41 -3.49 25.43
CA ASN A 300 7.33 -3.80 24.33
C ASN A 300 7.80 -2.49 23.68
N ALA A 301 9.02 -2.10 24.02
CA ALA A 301 9.65 -0.85 23.57
C ALA A 301 9.84 -0.74 22.04
N PHE A 302 9.69 -1.82 21.28
CA PHE A 302 9.90 -1.84 19.84
C PHE A 302 8.61 -1.66 19.01
N VAL A 303 7.43 -1.79 19.62
CA VAL A 303 6.16 -1.57 18.89
C VAL A 303 6.09 -0.11 18.43
N GLY A 304 5.83 0.07 17.14
CA GLY A 304 5.80 1.39 16.51
C GLY A 304 7.17 1.95 16.17
N LYS A 305 8.30 1.31 16.55
CA LYS A 305 9.65 1.81 16.25
C LYS A 305 10.20 1.20 14.97
N GLY A 306 10.97 1.98 14.21
CA GLY A 306 11.57 1.53 12.96
C GLY A 306 10.58 1.51 11.79
N MET A 307 9.64 2.47 11.77
CA MET A 307 8.79 2.74 10.62
C MET A 307 9.65 3.22 9.47
N ALA A 308 9.44 2.69 8.27
CA ALA A 308 10.22 3.04 7.11
C ALA A 308 9.30 3.25 5.91
N ASP A 309 9.61 4.23 5.08
CA ASP A 309 8.98 4.41 3.78
C ASP A 309 10.05 4.69 2.74
N ASN A 310 9.99 3.98 1.61
CA ASN A 310 11.00 4.14 0.57
C ASN A 310 10.86 5.53 -0.05
N PRO A 311 11.90 6.38 0.03
CA PRO A 311 11.91 7.67 -0.67
C PRO A 311 11.72 7.45 -2.17
N MET A 312 10.87 8.27 -2.79
CA MET A 312 10.76 8.39 -4.23
C MET A 312 10.97 9.83 -4.66
N ASN A 313 11.73 9.98 -5.74
CA ASN A 313 11.85 11.24 -6.46
C ASN A 313 11.48 11.01 -7.93
N SER A 314 10.75 11.95 -8.51
CA SER A 314 10.25 11.87 -9.88
C SER A 314 10.78 13.03 -10.70
N VAL A 315 11.24 12.76 -11.91
CA VAL A 315 11.52 13.76 -12.94
C VAL A 315 10.37 13.72 -13.94
N PHE A 316 9.67 14.84 -14.05
CA PHE A 316 8.61 15.03 -15.02
C PHE A 316 9.18 15.26 -16.41
N ILE A 317 8.60 14.58 -17.41
CA ILE A 317 9.00 14.61 -18.80
C ILE A 317 7.81 15.05 -19.67
N PRO A 318 7.81 16.28 -20.20
CA PRO A 318 6.76 16.78 -21.08
C PRO A 318 6.65 15.96 -22.38
N ILE A 319 5.43 15.73 -22.87
CA ILE A 319 5.17 15.03 -24.13
C ILE A 319 4.50 15.93 -25.17
N LYS A 320 4.84 15.72 -26.45
CA LYS A 320 4.34 16.52 -27.57
C LYS A 320 2.88 16.24 -27.93
N ARG A 321 2.43 15.00 -27.72
CA ARG A 321 1.08 14.52 -28.03
C ARG A 321 0.59 13.65 -26.89
N PRO A 322 -0.74 13.58 -26.67
CA PRO A 322 -1.33 12.57 -25.79
C PRO A 322 -0.76 11.18 -26.14
N ILE A 323 -0.19 10.49 -25.16
CA ILE A 323 0.20 9.10 -25.28
C ILE A 323 -0.73 8.24 -24.43
N ASN A 324 -0.87 6.97 -24.80
CA ASN A 324 -1.66 6.03 -24.02
C ASN A 324 -1.15 5.95 -22.57
N LYS A 325 -2.09 5.83 -21.64
CA LYS A 325 -1.81 5.58 -20.23
C LYS A 325 -0.93 4.34 -20.10
N SER A 326 0.14 4.45 -19.31
CA SER A 326 0.93 3.30 -18.90
C SER A 326 1.32 3.43 -17.44
N LEU A 327 1.06 2.37 -16.68
CA LEU A 327 1.63 2.18 -15.35
C LEU A 327 3.01 1.52 -15.46
N ILE A 328 3.61 1.23 -14.33
CA ILE A 328 4.92 0.62 -14.24
C ILE A 328 4.87 -0.77 -14.88
N GLN A 329 5.72 -1.02 -15.86
CA GLN A 329 5.90 -2.33 -16.51
C GLN A 329 7.38 -2.69 -16.61
N THR A 330 8.22 -1.70 -16.95
CA THR A 330 9.68 -1.83 -17.00
C THR A 330 10.30 -1.25 -15.73
N VAL A 331 11.28 -1.94 -15.16
CA VAL A 331 12.08 -1.43 -14.04
C VAL A 331 13.57 -1.67 -14.26
N GLY A 332 14.38 -0.68 -13.89
CA GLY A 332 15.83 -0.78 -13.80
C GLY A 332 16.28 -0.94 -12.35
N ILE A 333 16.85 -2.09 -12.01
CA ILE A 333 17.31 -2.41 -10.65
C ILE A 333 18.83 -2.23 -10.59
N THR A 334 19.28 -1.13 -9.99
CA THR A 334 20.70 -0.78 -9.96
C THR A 334 21.43 -1.38 -8.75
N LYS A 335 22.73 -1.67 -8.91
CA LYS A 335 23.58 -2.16 -7.82
C LYS A 335 23.75 -1.15 -6.67
N MET A 336 23.61 0.14 -6.98
CA MET A 336 23.69 1.21 -5.98
C MET A 336 22.43 1.35 -5.14
N GLY A 337 21.33 0.66 -5.47
CA GLY A 337 20.11 0.68 -4.67
C GLY A 337 19.13 1.80 -5.04
N ALA A 338 19.14 2.24 -6.30
CA ALA A 338 18.05 3.00 -6.91
C ALA A 338 17.28 2.10 -7.89
N PHE A 339 15.95 2.08 -7.79
CA PHE A 339 15.08 1.36 -8.72
C PHE A 339 14.37 2.39 -9.60
N ILE A 340 14.61 2.32 -10.91
CA ILE A 340 14.13 3.30 -11.86
C ILE A 340 12.91 2.75 -12.58
N GLU A 341 11.80 3.45 -12.45
CA GLU A 341 10.49 3.09 -13.02
C GLU A 341 9.95 4.27 -13.81
N ALA A 342 8.90 4.06 -14.60
CA ALA A 342 8.25 5.16 -15.31
C ALA A 342 6.76 4.91 -15.48
N SER A 343 6.04 5.99 -15.78
CA SER A 343 4.61 5.96 -16.06
C SER A 343 4.22 7.13 -16.96
N SER A 344 3.08 7.04 -17.65
CA SER A 344 2.65 8.02 -18.63
C SER A 344 1.14 8.16 -18.77
N GLY A 345 0.70 9.24 -19.44
CA GLY A 345 -0.66 9.38 -19.96
C GLY A 345 -1.71 9.73 -18.91
N PHE A 346 -1.29 10.19 -17.73
CA PHE A 346 -2.17 10.57 -16.63
C PHE A 346 -2.84 11.95 -16.80
N SER A 347 -3.17 12.26 -18.04
CA SER A 347 -3.83 13.45 -18.51
C SER A 347 -4.62 13.05 -19.76
N HIS A 348 -5.82 13.61 -19.97
CA HIS A 348 -6.71 13.52 -21.15
C HIS A 348 -8.06 12.78 -20.97
N SER A 349 -9.11 13.52 -20.59
CA SER A 349 -10.30 13.80 -21.42
C SER A 349 -11.01 15.08 -20.92
N CYS A 350 -11.60 15.89 -21.81
CA CYS A 350 -12.35 17.10 -21.42
C CYS A 350 -13.64 16.80 -20.63
N GLU A 351 -14.05 15.53 -20.58
CA GLU A 351 -15.22 15.06 -19.81
C GLU A 351 -14.84 14.62 -18.38
N SER A 352 -13.54 14.52 -18.05
CA SER A 352 -13.03 14.37 -16.67
C SER A 352 -12.61 15.75 -16.14
N ILE A 353 -13.63 16.55 -15.83
CA ILE A 353 -13.55 18.01 -15.77
C ILE A 353 -12.56 18.49 -14.69
N ASN A 354 -11.51 19.14 -15.21
CA ASN A 354 -10.48 19.98 -14.59
C ASN A 354 -9.27 19.26 -13.93
N CYS A 355 -8.27 19.07 -14.82
CA CYS A 355 -6.82 19.05 -14.58
C CYS A 355 -6.23 18.04 -13.57
N GLN A 356 -6.36 16.76 -13.89
CA GLN A 356 -5.47 15.70 -13.38
C GLN A 356 -4.03 15.92 -13.90
N HIS A 357 -3.05 16.23 -13.03
CA HIS A 357 -1.63 16.36 -13.44
C HIS A 357 -0.73 15.25 -12.85
N GLY A 358 -0.91 14.01 -13.28
CA GLY A 358 0.03 12.95 -12.91
C GLY A 358 0.13 12.70 -11.41
N ILE A 359 1.15 11.93 -10.98
CA ILE A 359 1.27 11.31 -9.64
C ILE A 359 1.61 12.32 -8.52
N MET A 360 1.16 13.56 -8.67
CA MET A 360 0.23 14.22 -7.75
C MET A 360 0.23 15.70 -8.11
N SER A 361 -0.88 16.17 -8.68
CA SER A 361 -1.05 17.58 -9.00
C SER A 361 -1.63 18.37 -7.82
N ALA A 362 -1.41 19.67 -7.86
CA ALA A 362 -2.17 20.71 -7.16
C ALA A 362 -3.67 20.42 -6.96
N GLU A 363 -4.35 20.01 -8.03
CA GLU A 363 -5.80 19.90 -8.10
C GLU A 363 -6.31 18.53 -7.65
N THR A 364 -5.56 17.48 -8.00
CA THR A 364 -5.70 16.15 -7.39
C THR A 364 -5.50 16.23 -5.88
N TYR A 365 -4.62 17.12 -5.42
CA TYR A 365 -4.34 17.35 -4.01
C TYR A 365 -5.40 18.20 -3.29
N SER A 366 -5.98 19.23 -3.93
CA SER A 366 -7.15 19.94 -3.39
C SER A 366 -8.31 18.94 -3.14
N ARG A 367 -8.56 18.04 -4.10
CA ARG A 367 -9.54 16.95 -3.94
C ARG A 367 -9.14 15.93 -2.88
N MET A 368 -7.85 15.62 -2.71
CA MET A 368 -7.34 14.75 -1.64
C MET A 368 -7.57 15.33 -0.23
N LEU A 369 -8.13 16.53 -0.13
CA LEU A 369 -8.34 17.14 1.15
C LEU A 369 -9.77 17.68 1.31
N THR A 370 -10.52 18.11 0.29
CA THR A 370 -11.80 18.85 0.47
C THR A 370 -12.98 18.02 0.99
N HIS A 371 -13.63 18.53 2.04
CA HIS A 371 -15.00 18.22 2.49
C HIS A 371 -15.85 19.50 2.70
N VAL A 372 -15.53 20.61 2.02
CA VAL A 372 -16.22 21.90 2.20
C VAL A 372 -16.56 22.52 0.83
N PRO A 373 -17.80 23.01 0.61
CA PRO A 373 -18.17 23.71 -0.62
C PRO A 373 -17.34 24.98 -0.83
N ALA A 374 -16.99 25.25 -2.09
CA ALA A 374 -16.23 26.43 -2.48
C ALA A 374 -17.00 27.73 -2.16
N HIS A 375 -16.49 28.48 -1.18
CA HIS A 375 -16.69 29.93 -1.11
C HIS A 375 -15.32 30.59 -0.94
N CYS A 376 -14.80 31.11 -2.05
CA CYS A 376 -13.58 31.92 -2.08
C CYS A 376 -13.91 33.35 -1.64
N ASN A 377 -13.18 33.86 -0.65
CA ASN A 377 -12.82 35.27 -0.59
C ASN A 377 -11.34 35.35 -0.17
N GLY A 378 -10.55 36.01 -1.03
CA GLY A 378 -9.10 35.89 -1.07
C GLY A 378 -8.38 36.30 0.21
N THR A 379 -7.30 35.58 0.50
CA THR A 379 -6.23 36.01 1.42
C THR A 379 -4.89 35.43 0.94
N GLN A 380 -3.81 36.16 1.26
CA GLN A 380 -2.50 36.15 0.59
C GLN A 380 -1.80 34.78 0.54
N ILE A 381 -1.40 34.36 -0.66
CA ILE A 381 -0.92 33.01 -1.04
C ILE A 381 0.63 32.86 -0.89
N GLY A 382 1.30 33.77 -0.17
CA GLY A 382 2.78 33.83 -0.13
C GLY A 382 3.47 33.08 1.03
N GLN A 383 2.76 32.68 2.09
CA GLN A 383 3.37 32.29 3.38
C GLN A 383 3.18 30.81 3.78
N LEU A 384 2.55 29.97 2.95
CA LEU A 384 2.27 28.57 3.34
C LEU A 384 3.46 27.62 3.15
N SER A 385 4.50 28.03 2.41
CA SER A 385 5.73 27.24 2.25
C SER A 385 6.71 27.37 3.42
N THR A 386 6.40 28.17 4.44
CA THR A 386 7.27 28.46 5.60
C THR A 386 6.79 27.87 6.92
N VAL A 387 5.65 27.17 6.94
CA VAL A 387 5.14 26.52 8.16
C VAL A 387 5.90 25.21 8.41
N PRO A 388 6.45 24.98 9.62
CA PRO A 388 7.12 23.72 9.93
C PRO A 388 6.20 22.50 9.78
N PRO A 389 6.68 21.37 9.23
CA PRO A 389 5.87 20.16 8.95
C PRO A 389 5.05 19.64 10.15
N LYS A 390 5.57 19.79 11.38
CA LYS A 390 4.89 19.37 12.61
C LYS A 390 3.60 20.15 12.93
N GLN A 391 3.39 21.28 12.27
CA GLN A 391 2.21 22.12 12.44
C GLN A 391 1.26 22.03 11.24
N SER A 392 1.64 21.33 10.16
CA SER A 392 0.84 21.26 8.93
C SER A 392 -0.45 20.44 9.11
N THR A 393 -1.60 21.04 8.83
CA THR A 393 -2.92 20.41 8.86
C THR A 393 -3.37 20.02 7.45
N LEU A 394 -4.36 19.13 7.35
CA LEU A 394 -5.04 18.82 6.08
C LEU A 394 -5.66 20.07 5.41
N GLU A 395 -5.94 21.14 6.16
CA GLU A 395 -6.44 22.40 5.61
C GLU A 395 -5.32 23.28 5.04
N MET A 396 -4.16 23.37 5.70
CA MET A 396 -2.98 24.06 5.14
C MET A 396 -2.47 23.38 3.88
N ALA A 397 -2.55 22.06 3.88
CA ALA A 397 -2.38 21.21 2.72
C ALA A 397 -3.29 21.65 1.55
N ARG A 398 -4.59 21.94 1.79
CA ARG A 398 -5.54 22.39 0.74
C ARG A 398 -5.12 23.71 0.13
N ALA A 399 -4.82 24.69 0.98
CA ALA A 399 -4.43 26.01 0.52
C ALA A 399 -3.12 25.98 -0.29
N TYR A 400 -2.16 25.11 0.09
CA TYR A 400 -0.96 24.88 -0.71
C TYR A 400 -1.29 24.23 -2.07
N ALA A 401 -2.20 23.26 -2.09
CA ALA A 401 -2.71 22.61 -3.31
C ALA A 401 -3.29 23.61 -4.31
N GLU A 402 -4.19 24.46 -3.83
CA GLU A 402 -4.91 25.44 -4.63
C GLU A 402 -3.98 26.53 -5.17
N SER A 403 -2.93 26.89 -4.43
CA SER A 403 -1.90 27.82 -4.90
C SER A 403 -1.17 27.37 -6.18
N LYS A 404 -1.24 26.07 -6.49
CA LYS A 404 -0.58 25.44 -7.62
C LYS A 404 -1.51 25.26 -8.83
N ALA A 405 -2.71 25.86 -8.82
CA ALA A 405 -3.65 25.89 -9.96
C ALA A 405 -3.10 26.63 -11.20
N THR A 406 -1.93 27.25 -11.11
CA THR A 406 -1.26 28.02 -12.17
C THR A 406 -0.11 27.27 -12.85
N LEU A 407 -0.02 25.94 -12.68
CA LEU A 407 1.01 25.13 -13.34
C LEU A 407 0.91 25.23 -14.88
N PRO A 408 2.03 25.33 -15.61
CA PRO A 408 2.02 25.35 -17.07
C PRO A 408 1.31 24.12 -17.66
N LYS A 409 0.56 24.29 -18.76
CA LYS A 409 -0.19 23.20 -19.43
C LYS A 409 0.69 22.01 -19.84
N GLU A 410 1.98 22.27 -20.04
CA GLU A 410 3.02 21.32 -20.36
C GLU A 410 3.30 20.36 -19.19
N CYS A 411 3.14 20.81 -17.93
CA CYS A 411 3.13 19.94 -16.74
C CYS A 411 1.90 19.02 -16.71
N CYS A 412 0.84 19.38 -17.42
CA CYS A 412 -0.39 18.59 -17.53
C CYS A 412 -0.36 17.58 -18.68
N ARG A 413 0.73 17.51 -19.45
CA ARG A 413 0.87 16.62 -20.61
C ARG A 413 2.26 16.01 -20.58
N GLY A 414 2.44 14.96 -19.79
CA GLY A 414 3.73 14.31 -19.65
C GLY A 414 3.69 12.91 -19.07
N GLY A 415 4.87 12.29 -19.03
CA GLY A 415 5.15 11.12 -18.22
C GLY A 415 6.16 11.45 -17.14
N SER A 416 6.40 10.49 -16.27
CA SER A 416 7.39 10.60 -15.21
C SER A 416 8.36 9.44 -15.28
N ILE A 417 9.63 9.73 -15.02
CA ILE A 417 10.63 8.72 -14.66
C ILE A 417 10.95 8.93 -13.19
N LEU A 418 10.83 7.87 -12.39
CA LEU A 418 10.94 7.93 -10.94
C LEU A 418 12.03 7.01 -10.43
N ALA A 419 12.62 7.37 -9.29
CA ALA A 419 13.62 6.59 -8.59
C ALA A 419 13.13 6.24 -7.18
N LYS A 420 12.87 4.96 -6.93
CA LYS A 420 12.65 4.39 -5.60
C LYS A 420 13.98 4.03 -4.95
N ILE A 421 14.18 4.41 -3.69
CA ILE A 421 15.40 4.08 -2.94
C ILE A 421 15.25 2.75 -2.17
N LYS A 422 16.24 1.86 -2.33
CA LYS A 422 16.33 0.56 -1.63
C LYS A 422 16.52 0.76 -0.12
N GLY A 423 15.94 -0.14 0.66
CA GLY A 423 15.92 -0.08 2.13
C GLY A 423 14.54 0.44 2.55
N PRO A 424 14.45 1.68 3.07
CA PRO A 424 15.53 2.64 3.35
C PRO A 424 16.32 2.29 4.63
N LEU A 425 17.41 3.02 4.90
CA LEU A 425 18.11 2.96 6.19
C LEU A 425 17.55 3.94 7.21
N SER A 426 16.99 5.03 6.72
CA SER A 426 16.26 6.00 7.53
C SER A 426 14.97 5.36 8.04
N THR A 427 14.73 5.48 9.34
CA THR A 427 13.51 4.99 9.98
C THR A 427 13.00 6.01 10.98
N GLY A 428 11.69 6.04 11.20
CA GLY A 428 11.06 6.76 12.29
C GLY A 428 10.17 5.85 13.13
N GLU A 429 8.99 6.36 13.47
CA GLU A 429 8.11 5.76 14.45
C GLU A 429 6.63 6.06 14.19
N LEU A 430 5.76 5.24 14.77
CA LEU A 430 4.32 5.42 14.82
C LEU A 430 3.90 5.57 16.29
N GLY A 431 3.04 6.55 16.57
CA GLY A 431 2.46 6.78 17.89
C GLY A 431 0.98 7.16 17.82
N LEU A 432 0.23 6.82 18.87
CA LEU A 432 -1.19 7.20 18.96
C LEU A 432 -1.34 8.69 19.26
N LEU A 433 -2.35 9.31 18.65
CA LEU A 433 -2.78 10.68 18.96
C LEU A 433 -3.95 10.72 19.95
N ASN A 434 -4.80 9.69 19.90
CA ASN A 434 -5.98 9.53 20.74
C ASN A 434 -6.32 8.02 20.85
N LEU A 435 -7.43 7.70 21.51
CA LEU A 435 -7.90 6.33 21.74
C LEU A 435 -8.95 5.85 20.73
N ASP A 436 -9.27 6.67 19.72
CA ASP A 436 -10.22 6.32 18.68
C ASP A 436 -9.52 5.50 17.58
N ALA A 437 -10.00 4.29 17.33
CA ALA A 437 -9.43 3.39 16.33
C ALA A 437 -9.71 3.84 14.89
N ASP A 438 -10.72 4.70 14.68
CA ASP A 438 -11.07 5.21 13.36
C ASP A 438 -10.18 6.41 12.94
N GLU A 439 -9.59 7.09 13.92
CA GLU A 439 -8.64 8.18 13.73
C GLU A 439 -7.23 7.67 13.40
N GLY A 440 -6.49 8.40 12.57
CA GLY A 440 -5.15 7.99 12.15
C GLY A 440 -4.08 8.22 13.24
N PRO A 441 -3.08 7.34 13.40
CA PRO A 441 -1.95 7.60 14.28
C PRO A 441 -0.98 8.63 13.66
N SER A 442 -0.10 9.20 14.47
CA SER A 442 1.05 9.97 14.00
C SER A 442 2.11 9.03 13.43
N VAL A 443 2.69 9.37 12.27
CA VAL A 443 3.71 8.55 11.60
C VAL A 443 4.87 9.42 11.15
N THR A 444 6.09 9.01 11.51
CA THR A 444 7.35 9.63 11.12
C THR A 444 8.21 8.61 10.37
N PHE A 445 8.82 9.01 9.25
CA PHE A 445 9.73 8.15 8.47
C PHE A 445 11.18 8.65 8.46
N ASN A 446 11.41 9.95 8.73
CA ASN A 446 12.72 10.59 8.72
C ASN A 446 13.42 10.51 7.35
N TYR A 447 12.73 10.87 6.26
CA TYR A 447 13.28 10.77 4.91
C TYR A 447 14.68 11.41 4.80
N PHE A 448 15.65 10.66 4.27
CA PHE A 448 17.05 11.08 4.09
C PHE A 448 17.82 11.44 5.37
N ASN A 449 17.33 11.08 6.56
CA ASN A 449 18.11 11.22 7.80
C ASN A 449 19.40 10.40 7.76
N ASN A 450 19.39 9.26 7.08
CA ASN A 450 20.62 8.53 6.75
C ASN A 450 21.23 9.06 5.43
N PRO A 451 22.50 9.51 5.43
CA PRO A 451 23.13 10.10 4.25
C PRO A 451 23.27 9.13 3.07
N LEU A 452 23.32 7.81 3.32
CA LEU A 452 23.39 6.83 2.23
C LEU A 452 22.08 6.76 1.44
N ASP A 453 20.92 6.98 2.06
CA ASP A 453 19.65 7.04 1.31
C ASP A 453 19.63 8.26 0.37
N LEU A 454 20.19 9.38 0.81
CA LEU A 454 20.32 10.59 -0.01
C LEU A 454 21.30 10.40 -1.17
N GLN A 455 22.45 9.75 -0.92
CA GLN A 455 23.40 9.40 -1.97
C GLN A 455 22.78 8.49 -3.03
N ARG A 456 21.94 7.53 -2.62
CA ARG A 456 21.17 6.69 -3.54
C ARG A 456 20.19 7.49 -4.37
N CYS A 457 19.51 8.49 -3.78
CA CYS A 457 18.65 9.39 -4.53
C CYS A 457 19.43 10.17 -5.59
N VAL A 458 20.56 10.78 -5.21
CA VAL A 458 21.42 11.51 -6.15
C VAL A 458 21.87 10.61 -7.29
N TYR A 459 22.26 9.37 -7.00
CA TYR A 459 22.60 8.38 -8.02
C TYR A 459 21.40 8.04 -8.94
N GLY A 460 20.20 7.87 -8.36
CA GLY A 460 18.97 7.61 -9.09
C GLY A 460 18.62 8.73 -10.07
N VAL A 461 18.62 9.99 -9.61
CA VAL A 461 18.33 11.17 -10.45
C VAL A 461 19.39 11.35 -11.55
N ARG A 462 20.68 11.13 -11.26
CA ARG A 462 21.74 11.11 -12.29
C ARG A 462 21.58 9.98 -13.29
N THR A 463 21.00 8.86 -12.89
CA THR A 463 20.66 7.77 -13.82
C THR A 463 19.51 8.17 -14.73
N ILE A 464 18.49 8.83 -14.20
CA ILE A 464 17.39 9.41 -14.99
C ILE A 464 17.92 10.44 -16.00
N GLU A 465 18.85 11.30 -15.61
CA GLU A 465 19.52 12.22 -16.52
C GLU A 465 20.18 11.51 -17.71
N LYS A 466 20.90 10.41 -17.48
CA LYS A 466 21.49 9.59 -18.55
C LYS A 466 20.43 8.99 -19.47
N ILE A 467 19.32 8.51 -18.91
CA ILE A 467 18.19 7.97 -19.67
C ILE A 467 17.62 9.04 -20.60
N VAL A 468 17.32 10.24 -20.08
CA VAL A 468 16.77 11.34 -20.87
C VAL A 468 17.74 11.76 -21.99
N ARG A 469 19.03 11.87 -21.68
CA ARG A 469 20.07 12.24 -22.66
C ARG A 469 20.34 11.18 -23.73
N SER A 470 19.92 9.94 -23.52
CA SER A 470 20.13 8.85 -24.50
C SER A 470 19.33 9.03 -25.78
N GLY A 471 18.30 9.88 -25.78
CA GLY A 471 17.37 10.03 -26.90
C GLY A 471 16.35 8.90 -27.01
N SER A 472 16.29 7.95 -26.07
CA SER A 472 15.32 6.82 -26.12
C SER A 472 13.85 7.28 -26.12
N PHE A 473 13.60 8.51 -25.67
CA PHE A 473 12.28 9.14 -25.64
C PHE A 473 12.02 10.09 -26.81
N ALA A 474 12.96 10.32 -27.73
CA ALA A 474 12.87 11.35 -28.79
C ALA A 474 11.58 11.28 -29.63
N GLY A 475 11.09 10.07 -29.95
CA GLY A 475 9.82 9.89 -30.67
C GLY A 475 8.54 10.15 -29.86
N LEU A 476 8.66 10.40 -28.55
CA LEU A 476 7.55 10.62 -27.60
C LEU A 476 7.55 12.02 -27.01
N ILE A 477 8.72 12.66 -26.92
CA ILE A 477 8.94 13.99 -26.34
C ILE A 477 9.26 15.00 -27.44
N ASP A 478 9.26 16.30 -27.13
CA ASP A 478 9.64 17.29 -28.14
C ASP A 478 11.17 17.33 -28.32
N ASP A 479 11.65 17.24 -29.55
CA ASP A 479 13.08 17.16 -29.87
C ASP A 479 13.80 18.45 -29.45
N GLY A 480 14.60 18.38 -28.39
CA GLY A 480 15.50 19.46 -27.96
C GLY A 480 14.90 20.55 -27.04
N ALA A 481 13.69 20.37 -26.52
CA ALA A 481 12.97 21.49 -25.87
C ALA A 481 13.42 21.85 -24.44
N TYR A 482 14.01 20.92 -23.67
CA TYR A 482 14.30 21.17 -22.25
C TYR A 482 15.67 20.67 -21.81
N SER A 483 16.46 21.56 -21.20
CA SER A 483 17.65 21.17 -20.45
C SER A 483 17.25 20.34 -19.22
N MET A 484 18.17 19.52 -18.71
CA MET A 484 17.94 18.80 -17.44
C MET A 484 17.61 19.75 -16.29
N GLU A 485 18.25 20.92 -16.25
CA GLU A 485 17.93 21.97 -15.27
C GLU A 485 16.48 22.44 -15.38
N ALA A 486 15.97 22.65 -16.60
CA ALA A 486 14.57 23.00 -16.83
C ALA A 486 13.61 21.89 -16.34
N LEU A 487 13.91 20.62 -16.64
CA LEU A 487 13.10 19.48 -16.20
C LEU A 487 13.07 19.34 -14.67
N LEU A 488 14.22 19.50 -14.00
CA LEU A 488 14.31 19.47 -12.55
C LEU A 488 13.54 20.64 -11.92
N ASN A 489 13.69 21.86 -12.46
CA ASN A 489 12.93 23.03 -12.01
C ASN A 489 11.41 22.83 -12.13
N MET A 490 10.94 22.29 -13.26
CA MET A 490 9.54 21.95 -13.45
C MET A 490 9.08 20.91 -12.43
N SER A 491 9.90 19.89 -12.19
CA SER A 491 9.60 18.82 -11.24
C SER A 491 9.49 19.33 -9.80
N VAL A 492 10.37 20.26 -9.37
CA VAL A 492 10.27 20.93 -8.05
C VAL A 492 8.97 21.73 -7.93
N ARG A 493 8.60 22.46 -8.98
CA ARG A 493 7.37 23.27 -8.99
C ARG A 493 6.11 22.41 -8.94
N ALA A 494 6.10 21.29 -9.66
CA ALA A 494 5.00 20.34 -9.75
C ALA A 494 4.89 19.44 -8.51
N ASN A 495 5.94 19.31 -7.70
CA ASN A 495 5.94 18.47 -6.51
C ASN A 495 4.99 19.00 -5.43
N VAL A 496 4.29 18.07 -4.77
CA VAL A 496 3.20 18.36 -3.84
C VAL A 496 3.48 18.05 -2.37
N ASN A 497 4.71 17.75 -1.96
CA ASN A 497 4.99 17.62 -0.53
C ASN A 497 4.87 18.97 0.21
N LEU A 498 4.73 18.90 1.54
CA LEU A 498 4.68 20.08 2.43
C LEU A 498 6.05 20.46 3.00
N ILE A 499 7.12 19.89 2.43
CA ILE A 499 8.48 20.22 2.82
C ILE A 499 8.81 21.62 2.27
N PRO A 500 9.34 22.55 3.09
CA PRO A 500 9.84 23.84 2.62
C PRO A 500 10.89 23.64 1.53
N LYS A 501 10.67 24.22 0.35
CA LYS A 501 11.51 24.01 -0.85
C LYS A 501 12.51 25.15 -1.01
N GLN A 502 13.74 24.82 -1.37
CA GLN A 502 14.76 25.79 -1.74
C GLN A 502 14.77 26.01 -3.25
N THR A 503 13.79 26.78 -3.75
CA THR A 503 13.55 26.95 -5.20
C THR A 503 14.69 27.62 -5.97
N ASN A 504 15.68 28.18 -5.28
CA ASN A 504 16.83 28.88 -5.88
C ASN A 504 18.10 28.00 -5.97
N ASP A 505 18.10 26.78 -5.41
CA ASP A 505 19.25 25.85 -5.42
C ASP A 505 18.95 24.54 -6.17
N THR A 506 18.46 24.65 -7.40
CA THR A 506 18.17 23.48 -8.24
C THR A 506 19.39 22.96 -9.01
N LYS A 507 20.55 23.62 -8.88
CA LYS A 507 21.83 23.11 -9.38
C LYS A 507 22.32 21.91 -8.55
N SER A 508 21.91 21.82 -7.29
CA SER A 508 22.21 20.69 -6.43
C SER A 508 21.19 19.56 -6.58
N VAL A 509 21.62 18.41 -7.13
CA VAL A 509 20.79 17.20 -7.18
C VAL A 509 20.43 16.70 -5.77
N GLU A 510 21.28 16.97 -4.79
CA GLU A 510 21.00 16.66 -3.39
C GLU A 510 19.83 17.48 -2.85
N GLN A 511 19.83 18.80 -3.14
CA GLN A 511 18.73 19.67 -2.72
C GLN A 511 17.44 19.32 -3.47
N PHE A 512 17.54 19.00 -4.76
CA PHE A 512 16.41 18.46 -5.52
C PHE A 512 15.81 17.21 -4.84
N CYS A 513 16.65 16.27 -4.39
CA CYS A 513 16.18 15.08 -3.68
C CYS A 513 15.39 15.45 -2.42
N LYS A 514 15.95 16.32 -1.57
CA LYS A 514 15.32 16.78 -0.31
C LYS A 514 14.00 17.52 -0.56
N ASP A 515 13.98 18.43 -1.54
CA ASP A 515 12.82 19.27 -1.84
C ASP A 515 11.66 18.51 -2.46
N THR A 516 11.93 17.40 -3.16
CA THR A 516 10.94 16.70 -3.98
C THR A 516 10.60 15.29 -3.51
N VAL A 517 11.11 14.89 -2.34
CA VAL A 517 10.81 13.55 -1.81
C VAL A 517 9.32 13.37 -1.59
N VAL A 518 8.82 12.24 -2.05
CA VAL A 518 7.46 11.77 -1.83
C VAL A 518 7.51 10.28 -1.50
N THR A 519 6.39 9.76 -0.99
CA THR A 519 6.21 8.33 -0.78
C THR A 519 6.08 7.59 -2.10
N ILE A 520 6.50 6.32 -2.14
CA ILE A 520 6.06 5.36 -3.17
C ILE A 520 5.01 4.39 -2.64
N TRP A 521 4.38 4.74 -1.51
CA TRP A 521 3.36 3.97 -0.80
C TRP A 521 3.84 2.55 -0.43
N HIS A 522 5.14 2.37 -0.22
CA HIS A 522 5.76 1.10 0.17
C HIS A 522 6.24 1.12 1.62
N TYR A 523 5.57 1.88 2.47
CA TYR A 523 5.89 1.96 3.89
C TYR A 523 5.67 0.61 4.61
N HIS A 524 6.52 0.35 5.60
CA HIS A 524 6.64 -0.92 6.30
C HIS A 524 7.33 -0.73 7.65
N GLY A 525 7.47 -1.80 8.43
CA GLY A 525 8.15 -1.77 9.72
C GLY A 525 7.23 -1.42 10.90
N GLY A 526 7.84 -1.19 12.06
CA GLY A 526 7.17 -0.95 13.34
C GLY A 526 6.78 -2.21 14.14
N CYS A 527 6.73 -3.39 13.49
CA CYS A 527 6.42 -4.68 14.13
C CYS A 527 7.46 -5.75 13.75
N GLN A 528 8.75 -5.42 13.75
CA GLN A 528 9.74 -6.25 13.07
C GLN A 528 9.92 -7.63 13.72
N VAL A 529 10.17 -8.63 12.87
CA VAL A 529 10.59 -9.96 13.29
C VAL A 529 11.88 -9.88 14.12
N GLY A 530 11.92 -10.58 15.25
CA GLY A 530 13.00 -10.58 16.23
C GLY A 530 12.93 -9.44 17.24
N LYS A 531 11.98 -8.51 17.12
CA LYS A 531 11.78 -7.40 18.06
C LYS A 531 10.37 -7.40 18.67
N VAL A 532 9.35 -7.43 17.81
CA VAL A 532 7.94 -7.43 18.23
C VAL A 532 7.32 -8.81 18.03
N VAL A 533 7.64 -9.48 16.91
CA VAL A 533 7.18 -10.84 16.63
C VAL A 533 8.35 -11.82 16.51
N GLY A 534 8.11 -13.09 16.82
CA GLY A 534 9.05 -14.20 16.59
C GLY A 534 9.18 -14.59 15.12
N LYS A 535 10.02 -15.60 14.83
CA LYS A 535 10.17 -16.18 13.46
C LYS A 535 8.92 -16.91 12.97
N ASP A 536 8.01 -17.22 13.88
CA ASP A 536 6.69 -17.77 13.65
C ASP A 536 5.61 -16.67 13.56
N TYR A 537 6.00 -15.40 13.57
CA TYR A 537 5.10 -14.25 13.52
C TYR A 537 4.20 -14.08 14.75
N ARG A 538 4.42 -14.84 15.83
CA ARG A 538 3.75 -14.64 17.12
C ARG A 538 4.30 -13.42 17.83
N VAL A 539 3.43 -12.62 18.44
CA VAL A 539 3.86 -11.47 19.26
C VAL A 539 4.62 -11.98 20.47
N VAL A 540 5.88 -11.52 20.62
CA VAL A 540 6.76 -12.00 21.69
C VAL A 540 6.17 -11.62 23.04
N GLY A 541 5.96 -12.60 23.91
CA GLY A 541 5.37 -12.40 25.24
C GLY A 541 3.84 -12.47 25.30
N VAL A 542 3.16 -12.72 24.17
CA VAL A 542 1.70 -12.85 24.11
C VAL A 542 1.31 -14.19 23.48
N ASN A 543 0.41 -14.92 24.12
CA ASN A 543 -0.14 -16.16 23.57
C ASN A 543 -1.35 -15.85 22.68
N GLY A 544 -1.58 -16.65 21.63
CA GLY A 544 -2.78 -16.49 20.80
C GLY A 544 -2.77 -15.28 19.85
N LEU A 545 -1.64 -14.60 19.66
CA LEU A 545 -1.56 -13.36 18.86
C LEU A 545 -0.42 -13.40 17.84
N ARG A 546 -0.72 -13.11 16.58
CA ARG A 546 0.27 -12.96 15.50
C ARG A 546 0.12 -11.63 14.75
N VAL A 547 1.18 -11.19 14.08
CA VAL A 547 1.11 -10.12 13.07
C VAL A 547 1.70 -10.62 11.76
N VAL A 548 0.92 -10.57 10.68
CA VAL A 548 1.27 -11.08 9.35
C VAL A 548 0.92 -10.05 8.29
N ASP A 549 1.76 -9.02 8.17
CA ASP A 549 1.66 -8.02 7.11
C ASP A 549 2.98 -7.25 6.91
N GLY A 550 2.93 -6.14 6.17
CA GLY A 550 4.07 -5.28 5.88
C GLY A 550 4.76 -4.68 7.11
N SER A 551 4.11 -4.61 8.29
CA SER A 551 4.72 -4.10 9.52
C SER A 551 5.90 -4.97 10.00
N THR A 552 5.95 -6.22 9.58
CA THR A 552 6.95 -7.21 10.03
C THR A 552 8.28 -7.11 9.31
N PHE A 553 8.36 -6.31 8.25
CA PHE A 553 9.58 -6.14 7.47
C PHE A 553 10.55 -5.14 8.08
N ILE A 554 11.83 -5.50 8.05
CA ILE A 554 12.95 -4.60 8.39
C ILE A 554 13.33 -3.71 7.17
N GLY A 555 13.00 -4.16 5.97
CA GLY A 555 13.29 -3.45 4.73
C GLY A 555 12.38 -3.92 3.60
N SER A 556 12.13 -3.02 2.65
CA SER A 556 11.22 -3.26 1.53
C SER A 556 11.64 -4.52 0.74
N PRO A 557 10.76 -5.52 0.57
CA PRO A 557 11.08 -6.74 -0.15
C PRO A 557 11.08 -6.51 -1.67
N GLY A 558 12.17 -5.95 -2.19
CA GLY A 558 12.39 -5.74 -3.62
C GLY A 558 11.89 -4.38 -4.14
N THR A 559 11.55 -4.34 -5.43
CA THR A 559 11.04 -3.12 -6.11
C THR A 559 9.64 -2.77 -5.63
N ASN A 560 8.75 -3.75 -5.48
CA ASN A 560 7.37 -3.54 -5.05
C ASN A 560 6.97 -4.66 -4.08
N PRO A 561 6.38 -4.33 -2.92
CA PRO A 561 6.20 -5.30 -1.86
C PRO A 561 4.99 -6.22 -2.07
N GLN A 562 4.04 -5.88 -2.94
CA GLN A 562 2.73 -6.55 -2.98
C GLN A 562 2.82 -8.07 -3.19
N ALA A 563 3.69 -8.53 -4.09
CA ALA A 563 3.87 -9.95 -4.37
C ALA A 563 4.30 -10.68 -3.09
N THR A 564 5.26 -10.11 -2.39
CA THR A 564 5.83 -10.65 -1.17
C THR A 564 4.85 -10.61 -0.01
N VAL A 565 4.03 -9.56 0.10
CA VAL A 565 3.02 -9.46 1.15
C VAL A 565 1.89 -10.48 0.94
N MET A 566 1.45 -10.69 -0.31
CA MET A 566 0.48 -11.75 -0.63
C MET A 566 1.06 -13.15 -0.39
N MET A 567 2.31 -13.36 -0.82
CA MET A 567 3.06 -14.59 -0.57
C MET A 567 3.19 -14.84 0.93
N LEU A 568 3.52 -13.82 1.73
CA LEU A 568 3.66 -13.93 3.18
C LEU A 568 2.38 -14.42 3.86
N GLY A 569 1.22 -13.89 3.47
CA GLY A 569 -0.07 -14.32 4.00
C GLY A 569 -0.31 -15.81 3.77
N ARG A 570 -0.12 -16.28 2.52
CA ARG A 570 -0.22 -17.72 2.21
C ARG A 570 0.86 -18.54 2.94
N TYR A 571 2.12 -18.09 2.92
CA TYR A 571 3.26 -18.76 3.54
C TYR A 571 3.00 -19.08 5.00
N VAL A 572 2.53 -18.09 5.77
CA VAL A 572 2.20 -18.29 7.19
C VAL A 572 0.98 -19.21 7.34
N GLY A 573 -0.04 -19.07 6.48
CA GLY A 573 -1.18 -19.99 6.46
C GLY A 573 -0.77 -21.45 6.26
N VAL A 574 0.05 -21.74 5.25
CA VAL A 574 0.55 -23.10 4.98
C VAL A 574 1.42 -23.60 6.13
N LYS A 575 2.26 -22.73 6.70
CA LYS A 575 3.07 -23.07 7.87
C LYS A 575 2.20 -23.51 9.06
N ILE A 576 1.13 -22.77 9.37
CA ILE A 576 0.17 -23.11 10.44
C ILE A 576 -0.52 -24.45 10.14
N LEU A 577 -0.98 -24.68 8.90
CA LEU A 577 -1.60 -25.95 8.52
C LEU A 577 -0.65 -27.14 8.71
N ARG A 578 0.64 -26.99 8.35
CA ARG A 578 1.66 -28.04 8.49
C ARG A 578 2.01 -28.28 9.96
N GLU A 579 2.12 -27.24 10.79
CA GLU A 579 2.32 -27.36 12.24
C GLU A 579 1.16 -28.16 12.90
N GLY A 580 -0.08 -27.90 12.50
CA GLY A 580 -1.26 -28.63 12.99
C GLY A 580 -1.27 -30.11 12.61
N LEU A 581 -0.80 -30.47 11.41
CA LEU A 581 -0.70 -31.87 10.96
C LEU A 581 0.42 -32.64 11.68
N GLY A 582 1.54 -31.99 12.00
CA GLY A 582 2.62 -32.61 12.78
C GLY A 582 2.18 -32.98 14.20
N ASN A 583 1.41 -32.10 14.84
CA ASN A 583 0.88 -32.36 16.18
C ASN A 583 -0.20 -33.45 16.22
N GLU A 584 -0.95 -33.66 15.13
CA GLU A 584 -1.93 -34.76 15.00
C GLU A 584 -1.28 -36.12 14.73
N ALA A 585 -0.06 -36.14 14.18
CA ALA A 585 0.68 -37.38 13.92
C ALA A 585 1.49 -37.88 15.14
N GLU A 586 1.66 -37.03 16.16
CA GLU A 586 2.33 -37.35 17.43
C GLU A 586 1.36 -37.76 18.57
N ILE A 587 0.05 -37.75 18.31
CA ILE A 587 -1.03 -38.23 19.20
C ILE A 587 -1.54 -39.56 18.65
#